data_AF-A0A3D8VCY1-F1
#
_entry.id   AF-A0A3D8VCY1-F1
#
_cell.length_a   1.000
_cell.length_b   1.000
_cell.length_c   1.000
_cell.angle_alpha   90.00
_cell.angle_beta   90.00
_cell.angle_gamma   90.00
#
_symmetry.space_group_name_H-M   'P 1'
#
loop_
_entity.id
_entity.type
_entity.pdbx_description
1 polymer ?
#
loop_
_entity_poly.entity_id
_entity_poly.type
_entity_poly.pdbx_seq_one_letter_code
_entity_poly.pdbx_strand_id
1 'polypeptide(L)'
;MGRPMDRSTSYDAESQTRWRLDGDGWSLRCPDGSEVPLTRAERLVIERLLLTPGRLVTRDALADALADPSFDSHRLDSLVYRLRRKVADGCGTHLPLEAIHGEGYMLDTLR
;
A
#
# COMPACT_ATOMS: atom_id res chain seq x y z
N MET A 1 -44.98 1.70 21.56
CA MET A 1 -45.18 1.50 20.11
C MET A 1 -44.18 2.37 19.37
N GLY A 2 -43.49 1.81 18.35
CA GLY A 2 -42.72 2.57 17.36
C GLY A 2 -41.19 2.57 17.49
N ARG A 3 -40.51 1.55 16.94
CA ARG A 3 -39.20 1.73 16.25
C ARG A 3 -39.48 2.36 14.85
N PRO A 4 -38.53 2.75 13.96
CA PRO A 4 -37.04 2.73 14.01
C PRO A 4 -36.30 3.97 13.35
N MET A 5 -34.95 3.97 13.43
CA MET A 5 -33.91 4.46 12.46
C MET A 5 -33.82 5.92 11.94
N ASP A 6 -32.61 6.51 12.09
CA ASP A 6 -31.86 7.25 11.05
C ASP A 6 -30.36 7.04 11.34
N ARG A 7 -29.59 6.16 10.68
CA ARG A 7 -29.10 6.14 9.29
C ARG A 7 -28.10 7.25 8.93
N SER A 8 -27.15 7.54 9.82
CA SER A 8 -25.89 8.21 9.46
C SER A 8 -24.78 7.17 9.16
N THR A 9 -24.89 6.48 8.02
CA THR A 9 -23.81 5.66 7.46
C THR A 9 -23.79 5.91 5.97
N SER A 10 -23.33 7.10 5.56
CA SER A 10 -23.34 7.46 4.14
C SER A 10 -22.19 8.37 3.70
N TYR A 11 -21.09 8.47 4.45
CA TYR A 11 -19.93 9.27 4.00
C TYR A 11 -18.63 8.50 3.71
N ASP A 12 -18.55 7.21 4.02
CA ASP A 12 -17.30 6.47 3.84
C ASP A 12 -17.23 5.59 2.59
N ALA A 13 -18.35 5.29 1.93
CA ALA A 13 -18.38 4.29 0.84
C ALA A 13 -17.61 4.72 -0.42
N GLU A 14 -17.57 6.01 -0.75
CA GLU A 14 -16.84 6.54 -1.93
C GLU A 14 -15.35 6.79 -1.68
N SER A 15 -14.92 6.82 -0.41
CA SER A 15 -13.50 6.95 -0.04
C SER A 15 -12.78 5.61 0.08
N GLN A 16 -13.52 4.49 -0.01
CA GLN A 16 -13.01 3.13 0.22
C GLN A 16 -12.36 2.50 -1.00
N THR A 17 -12.42 3.10 -2.20
CA THR A 17 -11.93 2.46 -3.43
C THR A 17 -10.44 2.68 -3.70
N ARG A 18 -9.65 3.11 -2.71
CA ARG A 18 -8.22 3.42 -2.90
C ARG A 18 -7.36 2.75 -1.85
N TRP A 19 -6.19 2.28 -2.29
CA TRP A 19 -5.13 1.77 -1.43
C TRP A 19 -4.72 2.83 -0.41
N ARG A 20 -4.80 2.51 0.88
CA ARG A 20 -4.50 3.43 1.98
C ARG A 20 -3.85 2.69 3.14
N LEU A 21 -3.00 3.37 3.89
CA LEU A 21 -2.58 2.87 5.18
C LEU A 21 -3.69 3.11 6.21
N ASP A 22 -3.87 2.15 7.11
CA ASP A 22 -4.79 2.27 8.24
C ASP A 22 -4.33 3.37 9.22
N GLY A 23 -5.19 3.76 10.19
CA GLY A 23 -4.94 4.88 11.10
C GLY A 23 -3.62 4.80 11.88
N ASP A 24 -3.20 3.57 12.25
CA ASP A 24 -1.92 3.34 12.93
C ASP A 24 -0.75 3.14 11.95
N GLY A 25 -1.03 3.07 10.64
CA GLY A 25 -0.06 2.85 9.57
C GLY A 25 0.43 1.41 9.44
N TRP A 26 0.00 0.49 10.31
CA TRP A 26 0.51 -0.89 10.35
C TRP A 26 -0.22 -1.87 9.44
N SER A 27 -1.32 -1.45 8.83
CA SER A 27 -2.10 -2.27 7.91
C SER A 27 -2.34 -1.50 6.62
N LEU A 28 -2.29 -2.19 5.48
CA LEU A 28 -2.76 -1.69 4.20
C LEU A 28 -4.24 -2.00 4.07
N ARG A 29 -5.06 -0.95 3.98
CA ARG A 29 -6.48 -1.04 3.66
C ARG A 29 -6.64 -1.08 2.14
N CYS A 30 -7.32 -2.12 1.69
CA CYS A 30 -7.57 -2.44 0.30
C CYS A 30 -8.89 -1.83 -0.19
N PRO A 31 -9.03 -1.66 -1.52
CA PRO A 31 -10.24 -1.06 -2.09
C PRO A 31 -11.51 -1.89 -1.90
N ASP A 32 -11.38 -3.18 -1.57
CA ASP A 32 -12.49 -4.09 -1.25
C ASP A 32 -12.95 -4.00 0.22
N GLY A 33 -12.26 -3.22 1.06
CA GLY A 33 -12.48 -3.11 2.50
C GLY A 33 -11.62 -4.05 3.37
N SER A 34 -10.82 -4.93 2.77
CA SER A 34 -9.89 -5.83 3.47
C SER A 34 -8.68 -5.08 4.01
N GLU A 35 -8.05 -5.64 5.04
CA GLU A 35 -6.86 -5.07 5.67
C GLU A 35 -5.74 -6.11 5.75
N VAL A 36 -4.53 -5.70 5.35
CA VAL A 36 -3.35 -6.58 5.35
C VAL A 36 -2.31 -6.00 6.28
N PRO A 37 -1.91 -6.71 7.35
CA PRO A 37 -0.87 -6.22 8.25
C PRO A 37 0.45 -6.11 7.49
N LEU A 38 1.18 -5.02 7.68
CA LEU A 38 2.48 -4.76 7.07
C LEU A 38 3.59 -4.87 8.12
N THR A 39 4.76 -5.33 7.68
CA THR A 39 5.99 -5.17 8.46
C THR A 39 6.50 -3.73 8.37
N ARG A 40 7.41 -3.35 9.26
CA ARG A 40 8.01 -2.00 9.24
C ARG A 40 8.59 -1.62 7.87
N ALA A 41 9.30 -2.55 7.22
CA ALA A 41 9.92 -2.31 5.92
C ALA A 41 8.88 -2.19 4.80
N GLU A 42 7.88 -3.09 4.79
CA GLU A 42 6.75 -3.03 3.84
C GLU A 42 5.98 -1.72 3.97
N ARG A 43 5.68 -1.30 5.21
CA ARG A 43 5.02 -0.04 5.52
C ARG A 43 5.77 1.15 4.94
N LEU A 44 7.07 1.27 5.22
CA LEU A 44 7.88 2.41 4.76
C LEU A 44 7.92 2.51 3.23
N VAL A 45 8.04 1.37 2.54
CA VAL A 45 8.02 1.32 1.07
C VAL A 45 6.65 1.76 0.53
N ILE A 46 5.56 1.18 1.04
CA ILE A 46 4.19 1.54 0.64
C ILE A 46 3.88 3.00 0.96
N GLU A 47 4.27 3.48 2.12
CA GLU A 47 4.05 4.86 2.58
C GLU A 47 4.66 5.84 1.58
N ARG A 48 5.92 5.61 1.15
CA ARG A 48 6.56 6.46 0.13
C ARG A 48 5.88 6.40 -1.23
N LEU A 49 5.46 5.21 -1.64
CA LEU A 49 4.76 5.03 -2.91
C LEU A 49 3.36 5.69 -2.88
N LEU A 50 2.64 5.59 -1.78
CA LEU A 50 1.34 6.23 -1.57
C LEU A 50 1.43 7.76 -1.43
N LEU A 51 2.56 8.28 -0.95
CA LEU A 51 2.84 9.72 -0.94
C LEU A 51 3.06 10.28 -2.35
N THR A 52 3.46 9.43 -3.30
CA THR A 52 3.77 9.83 -4.68
C THR A 52 3.14 8.88 -5.71
N PRO A 53 1.80 8.73 -5.72
CA PRO A 53 1.10 7.81 -6.61
C PRO A 53 1.35 8.21 -8.08
N GLY A 54 1.62 7.23 -8.93
CA GLY A 54 1.94 7.43 -10.34
C GLY A 54 3.31 8.07 -10.61
N ARG A 55 4.19 8.18 -9.59
CA ARG A 55 5.59 8.56 -9.81
C ARG A 55 6.53 7.40 -9.53
N LEU A 56 7.62 7.40 -10.27
CA LEU A 56 8.78 6.55 -10.00
C LEU A 56 9.41 6.98 -8.67
N VAL A 57 9.44 6.05 -7.72
CA VAL A 57 10.24 6.15 -6.51
C VAL A 57 11.50 5.32 -6.72
N THR A 58 12.64 5.99 -6.72
CA THR A 58 13.93 5.34 -6.98
C THR A 58 14.33 4.40 -5.85
N ARG A 59 15.24 3.48 -6.15
CA ARG A 59 15.80 2.55 -5.15
C ARG A 59 16.44 3.30 -3.99
N ASP A 60 17.22 4.35 -4.26
CA ASP A 60 17.78 5.23 -3.22
C ASP A 60 16.69 5.85 -2.34
N ALA A 61 15.61 6.38 -2.93
CA ALA A 61 14.53 6.97 -2.15
C ALA A 61 13.82 5.95 -1.24
N LEU A 62 13.75 4.68 -1.66
CA LEU A 62 13.23 3.58 -0.85
C LEU A 62 14.24 3.14 0.22
N ALA A 63 15.53 3.09 -0.10
CA ALA A 63 16.61 2.81 0.85
C ALA A 63 16.67 3.87 1.96
N ASP A 64 16.55 5.15 1.60
CA ASP A 64 16.43 6.29 2.52
C ASP A 64 15.20 6.15 3.42
N ALA A 65 14.06 5.72 2.86
CA ALA A 65 12.84 5.49 3.62
C ALA A 65 12.98 4.35 4.63
N LEU A 66 13.75 3.32 4.27
CA LEU A 66 14.10 2.20 5.14
C LEU A 66 15.16 2.55 6.19
N ALA A 67 15.77 3.74 6.08
CA ALA A 67 16.96 4.15 6.82
C ALA A 67 18.11 3.12 6.68
N ASP A 68 18.20 2.48 5.51
CA ASP A 68 19.24 1.52 5.15
C ASP A 68 19.79 1.90 3.77
N PRO A 69 20.84 2.74 3.69
CA PRO A 69 21.42 3.16 2.41
C PRO A 69 22.14 2.01 1.67
N SER A 70 22.41 0.88 2.36
CA SER A 70 22.98 -0.33 1.77
C SER A 70 21.91 -1.33 1.31
N PHE A 71 20.66 -0.88 1.17
CA PHE A 71 19.57 -1.75 0.81
C PHE A 71 19.65 -2.14 -0.68
N ASP A 72 20.18 -3.33 -0.94
CA ASP A 72 20.39 -3.82 -2.30
C ASP A 72 19.09 -4.02 -3.08
N SER A 73 19.20 -3.93 -4.40
CA SER A 73 18.08 -4.12 -5.34
C SER A 73 17.41 -5.50 -5.18
N HIS A 74 18.19 -6.56 -4.94
CA HIS A 74 17.66 -7.90 -4.70
C HIS A 74 16.80 -7.99 -3.42
N ARG A 75 17.18 -7.25 -2.37
CA ARG A 75 16.42 -7.21 -1.10
C ARG A 75 15.11 -6.45 -1.29
N LEU A 76 15.13 -5.41 -2.11
CA LEU A 76 13.97 -4.63 -2.50
C LEU A 76 13.00 -5.42 -3.36
N ASP A 77 13.50 -6.14 -4.38
CA ASP A 77 12.70 -7.05 -5.18
C ASP A 77 12.05 -8.14 -4.31
N SER A 78 12.81 -8.70 -3.36
CA SER A 78 12.31 -9.71 -2.43
C SER A 78 11.26 -9.16 -1.46
N LEU A 79 11.42 -7.91 -1.00
CA LEU A 79 10.46 -7.22 -0.15
C LEU A 79 9.17 -6.94 -0.93
N VAL A 80 9.29 -6.36 -2.12
CA VAL A 80 8.15 -6.05 -3.00
C VAL A 80 7.42 -7.31 -3.43
N TYR A 81 8.12 -8.39 -3.75
CA TYR A 81 7.51 -9.67 -4.08
C TYR A 81 6.69 -10.25 -2.92
N ARG A 82 7.28 -10.26 -1.71
CA ARG A 82 6.58 -10.73 -0.50
C ARG A 82 5.37 -9.86 -0.19
N LEU A 83 5.51 -8.55 -0.32
CA LEU A 83 4.43 -7.60 -0.13
C LEU A 83 3.28 -7.85 -1.12
N ARG A 84 3.58 -7.95 -2.42
CA ARG A 84 2.57 -8.19 -3.47
C ARG A 84 1.81 -9.49 -3.22
N ARG A 85 2.51 -10.55 -2.83
CA ARG A 85 1.89 -11.82 -2.50
C ARG A 85 1.02 -11.71 -1.25
N LYS A 86 1.53 -11.10 -0.19
CA LYS A 86 0.80 -10.90 1.07
C LYS A 86 -0.48 -10.07 0.88
N VAL A 87 -0.40 -9.02 0.08
CA VAL A 87 -1.55 -8.19 -0.29
C VAL A 87 -2.53 -8.98 -1.15
N ALA A 88 -2.06 -9.74 -2.14
CA ALA A 88 -2.93 -10.58 -2.95
C ALA A 88 -3.64 -11.68 -2.15
N ASP A 89 -2.92 -12.32 -1.21
CA ASP A 89 -3.47 -13.36 -0.35
C ASP A 89 -4.50 -12.80 0.65
N GLY A 90 -4.31 -11.56 1.13
CA GLY A 90 -5.18 -10.94 2.12
C GLY A 90 -6.35 -10.11 1.56
N CYS A 91 -6.17 -9.48 0.40
CA CYS A 91 -7.20 -8.62 -0.24
C CYS A 91 -7.77 -9.20 -1.53
N GLY A 92 -7.31 -10.39 -1.95
CA GLY A 92 -7.74 -11.01 -3.21
C GLY A 92 -7.36 -10.23 -4.47
N THR A 93 -6.59 -9.14 -4.34
CA THR A 93 -6.19 -8.27 -5.44
C THR A 93 -4.72 -7.91 -5.34
N HIS A 94 -4.06 -7.79 -6.49
CA HIS A 94 -2.66 -7.47 -6.54
C HIS A 94 -2.45 -5.97 -6.39
N LEU A 95 -1.46 -5.61 -5.56
CA LEU A 95 -0.99 -4.24 -5.49
C LEU A 95 -0.49 -3.81 -6.90
N PRO A 96 -1.00 -2.72 -7.47
CA PRO A 96 -0.62 -2.21 -8.79
C PRO A 96 0.74 -1.50 -8.72
N LEU A 97 1.76 -2.29 -8.39
CA LEU A 97 3.12 -1.83 -8.18
C LEU A 97 3.98 -2.32 -9.34
N GLU A 98 4.45 -1.38 -10.14
CA GLU A 98 5.29 -1.59 -11.31
C GLU A 98 6.76 -1.43 -10.92
N ALA A 99 7.59 -2.39 -11.32
CA ALA A 99 9.03 -2.35 -11.10
C ALA A 99 9.70 -1.84 -12.39
N ILE A 100 10.32 -0.67 -12.32
CA ILE A 100 11.07 -0.09 -13.43
C ILE A 100 12.52 -0.56 -13.31
N HIS A 101 12.95 -1.38 -14.27
CA HIS A 101 14.25 -2.05 -14.24
C HIS A 101 15.40 -1.06 -14.12
N GLY A 102 16.20 -1.19 -13.06
CA GLY A 102 17.37 -0.34 -12.82
C GLY A 102 17.06 1.01 -12.17
N GLU A 103 15.79 1.42 -12.08
CA GLU A 103 15.44 2.73 -11.55
C GLU A 103 14.71 2.67 -10.20
N GLY A 104 13.67 1.83 -10.07
CA GLY A 104 12.85 1.83 -8.86
C GLY A 104 11.47 1.23 -9.05
N TYR A 105 10.50 1.75 -8.31
CA TYR A 105 9.12 1.26 -8.32
C TYR A 105 8.12 2.41 -8.43
N MET A 106 7.00 2.12 -9.06
CA MET A 106 5.89 3.06 -9.22
C MET A 106 4.62 2.38 -8.75
N LEU A 107 3.82 3.08 -7.97
CA LEU A 107 2.51 2.62 -7.55
C LEU A 107 1.45 3.30 -8.41
N ASP A 108 0.77 2.53 -9.24
CA ASP A 108 -0.34 3.00 -10.04
C ASP A 108 -1.63 2.88 -9.24
N THR A 109 -2.08 3.98 -8.62
CA THR A 109 -3.34 3.99 -7.87
C THR A 109 -4.56 4.29 -8.75
N LEU A 110 -4.43 4.29 -10.08
CA LEU A 110 -5.44 4.76 -11.04
C LEU A 110 -6.23 3.63 -11.73
N ARG A 111 -6.34 2.45 -11.12
CA ARG A 111 -7.17 1.36 -11.68
C ARG A 111 -8.23 0.86 -10.71
#